data_AF-A0AA36EG51-F1
#
_entry.id   AF-A0AA36EG51-F1
#
_cell.length_a   1.000
_cell.length_b   1.000
_cell.length_c   1.000
_cell.angle_alpha   90.00
_cell.angle_beta   90.00
_cell.angle_gamma   90.00
#
_symmetry.space_group_name_H-M   'P 1'
#
loop_
_entity.id
_entity.type
_entity.pdbx_description
1 polymer ?
#
loop_
_entity_poly.entity_id
_entity_poly.type
_entity_poly.pdbx_seq_one_letter_code
_entity_poly.pdbx_strand_id
1 'polypeptide(L)'
;MAIDPFEDNASPDEGTGNNEGGNDDNVTTIGTSDEWTTFRDNLTQTILFVGMVEKSRNYRTWTTHEDAKLVEAMLNMVNAGGFKVDNGFKSGYLQHLGQALKDSLPNAGILAKPHIESRIRTMKKE
;
A
#
# COMPACT_ATOMS: atom_id res chain seq x y z
N MET A 1 -51.42 15.62 8.74
CA MET A 1 -50.94 14.72 7.68
C MET A 1 -49.64 15.28 7.16
N ALA A 2 -48.54 14.51 7.22
CA ALA A 2 -47.25 14.92 6.70
C ALA A 2 -47.24 14.67 5.18
N ILE A 3 -46.87 15.70 4.41
CA ILE A 3 -46.70 15.61 2.96
C ILE A 3 -45.30 15.05 2.71
N ASP A 4 -45.25 13.87 2.10
CA ASP A 4 -44.01 13.18 1.73
C ASP A 4 -43.36 13.90 0.51
N PRO A 5 -42.04 14.17 0.48
CA PRO A 5 -41.40 15.01 -0.54
C PRO A 5 -41.11 14.32 -1.87
N PHE A 6 -41.49 13.06 -2.08
CA PHE A 6 -41.01 12.26 -3.21
C PHE A 6 -42.09 11.79 -4.17
N GLU A 7 -43.05 12.65 -4.51
CA GLU A 7 -43.83 12.51 -5.76
C GLU A 7 -44.10 13.92 -6.31
N ASP A 8 -43.55 14.28 -7.47
CA ASP A 8 -44.32 14.21 -8.71
C ASP A 8 -43.58 14.77 -9.95
N ASN A 9 -43.76 14.01 -11.04
CA ASN A 9 -43.82 14.35 -12.45
C ASN A 9 -42.70 15.09 -13.21
N ALA A 10 -42.23 14.36 -14.23
CA ALA A 10 -41.52 14.82 -15.41
C ALA A 10 -42.27 15.92 -16.18
N SER A 11 -41.52 16.92 -16.64
CA SER A 11 -41.86 17.68 -17.84
C SER A 11 -40.56 18.10 -18.54
N PRO A 12 -40.30 17.65 -19.79
CA PRO A 12 -39.24 18.22 -20.60
C PRO A 12 -39.80 19.41 -21.38
N ASP A 13 -39.45 20.63 -20.99
CA ASP A 13 -39.76 21.84 -21.75
C ASP A 13 -38.55 22.24 -22.60
N GLU A 14 -38.63 21.91 -23.89
CA GLU A 14 -37.70 22.37 -24.91
C GLU A 14 -37.90 23.86 -25.18
N GLY A 15 -37.21 24.70 -24.40
CA GLY A 15 -37.07 26.13 -24.67
C GLY A 15 -35.78 26.42 -25.44
N THR A 16 -35.85 26.47 -26.77
CA THR A 16 -34.80 27.07 -27.60
C THR A 16 -34.81 28.58 -27.43
N GLY A 17 -33.77 29.14 -26.80
CA GLY A 17 -33.63 30.57 -26.56
C GLY A 17 -32.18 31.00 -26.72
N ASN A 18 -31.75 31.16 -27.97
CA ASN A 18 -30.55 31.88 -28.37
C ASN A 18 -30.69 33.36 -28.01
N ASN A 19 -29.92 33.85 -27.04
CA ASN A 19 -29.74 35.28 -26.82
C ASN A 19 -28.26 35.66 -26.89
N GLU A 20 -27.97 36.45 -27.90
CA GLU A 20 -26.68 36.99 -28.28
C GLU A 20 -26.45 38.30 -27.52
N GLY A 21 -25.25 38.48 -26.95
CA GLY A 21 -24.69 39.79 -26.62
C GLY A 21 -24.99 40.37 -25.25
N GLY A 22 -24.07 40.15 -24.29
CA GLY A 22 -23.93 40.93 -23.07
C GLY A 22 -22.49 40.85 -22.59
N ASN A 23 -21.78 41.98 -22.63
CA ASN A 23 -20.40 42.11 -22.18
C ASN A 23 -20.35 42.06 -20.65
N ASP A 24 -20.26 40.85 -20.11
CA ASP A 24 -19.98 40.60 -18.70
C ASP A 24 -18.68 39.81 -18.63
N ASP A 25 -17.65 40.40 -18.05
CA ASP A 25 -16.41 39.76 -17.63
C ASP A 25 -16.60 38.75 -16.48
N ASN A 26 -17.80 38.17 -16.36
CA ASN A 26 -18.08 37.06 -15.47
C ASN A 26 -17.68 35.74 -16.17
N VAL A 27 -16.89 34.92 -15.48
CA VAL A 27 -16.52 33.59 -15.97
C VAL A 27 -17.75 32.68 -15.86
N THR A 28 -18.56 32.62 -16.92
CA THR A 28 -19.79 31.79 -16.97
C THR A 28 -19.58 30.41 -17.58
N THR A 29 -18.41 30.15 -18.19
CA THR A 29 -18.08 28.82 -18.73
C THR A 29 -16.80 28.30 -18.08
N ILE A 30 -16.96 27.42 -17.09
CA ILE A 30 -15.88 26.55 -16.65
C ILE A 30 -15.83 25.40 -17.65
N GLY A 31 -15.04 25.55 -18.72
CA GLY A 31 -14.72 24.41 -19.56
C GLY A 31 -14.02 23.37 -18.70
N THR A 32 -14.51 22.12 -18.69
CA THR A 32 -13.75 20.99 -18.17
C THR A 32 -12.56 20.79 -19.10
N SER A 33 -11.52 21.59 -18.92
CA SER A 33 -10.31 21.47 -19.72
C SER A 33 -9.67 20.13 -19.37
N ASP A 34 -9.65 19.23 -20.36
CA ASP A 34 -9.01 17.93 -20.28
C ASP A 34 -7.49 18.04 -20.04
N GLU A 35 -6.93 19.25 -20.13
CA GLU A 35 -5.52 19.52 -19.82
C GLU A 35 -5.21 19.28 -18.34
N TRP A 36 -6.13 19.63 -17.44
CA TRP A 36 -5.89 19.49 -15.99
C TRP A 36 -6.03 18.06 -15.51
N THR A 37 -6.99 17.31 -16.09
CA THR A 37 -7.12 15.87 -15.87
C THR A 37 -5.90 15.14 -16.43
N THR A 38 -5.46 15.48 -17.64
CA THR A 38 -4.25 14.92 -18.26
C THR A 38 -3.00 15.19 -17.43
N PHE A 39 -2.83 16.41 -16.90
CA PHE A 39 -1.72 16.74 -16.01
C PHE A 39 -1.74 15.88 -14.74
N ARG A 40 -2.92 15.72 -14.12
CA ARG A 40 -3.09 14.92 -12.91
C ARG A 40 -2.86 13.43 -13.17
N ASP A 41 -3.32 12.93 -14.32
CA ASP A 41 -3.15 11.55 -14.75
C ASP A 41 -1.69 11.26 -15.09
N ASN A 42 -0.99 12.17 -15.75
CA ASN A 42 0.44 12.05 -16.03
C ASN A 42 1.28 12.09 -14.74
N LEU A 43 0.93 12.96 -13.80
CA LEU A 43 1.56 12.98 -12.48
C LEU A 43 1.32 11.67 -11.73
N THR A 44 0.09 11.15 -11.78
CA THR A 44 -0.26 9.85 -11.17
C THR A 44 0.52 8.71 -11.81
N GLN A 45 0.60 8.67 -13.14
CA GLN A 45 1.42 7.68 -13.87
C GLN A 45 2.90 7.82 -13.53
N THR A 46 3.41 9.04 -13.38
CA THR A 46 4.80 9.30 -12.99
C THR A 46 5.08 8.82 -11.56
N ILE A 47 4.22 9.14 -10.60
CA ILE A 47 4.36 8.70 -9.20
C ILE A 47 4.18 7.18 -9.10
N LEU A 48 3.27 6.57 -9.86
CA LEU A 48 3.13 5.11 -9.95
C LEU A 48 4.39 4.47 -10.54
N PHE A 49 4.91 4.99 -11.65
CA PHE A 49 6.13 4.50 -12.29
C PHE A 49 7.35 4.63 -11.38
N VAL A 50 7.57 5.81 -10.79
CA VAL A 50 8.65 6.06 -9.83
C VAL A 50 8.49 5.17 -8.61
N GLY A 51 7.31 5.09 -8.01
CA GLY A 51 7.04 4.23 -6.85
C GLY A 51 7.18 2.73 -7.13
N MET A 52 6.96 2.30 -8.38
CA MET A 52 7.12 0.92 -8.83
C MET A 52 8.58 0.58 -9.14
N VAL A 53 9.34 1.53 -9.69
CA VAL A 53 10.79 1.45 -9.86
C VAL A 53 11.53 1.53 -8.51
N GLU A 54 11.03 2.31 -7.55
CA GLU A 54 11.57 2.38 -6.19
C GLU A 54 11.20 1.16 -5.33
N LYS A 55 9.97 0.61 -5.49
CA LYS A 55 9.61 -0.72 -4.95
C LYS A 55 10.41 -1.87 -5.57
N SER A 56 11.09 -1.64 -6.69
CA SER A 56 12.03 -2.61 -7.26
C SER A 56 13.40 -2.59 -6.58
N ARG A 57 13.68 -1.66 -5.67
CA ARG A 57 14.90 -1.66 -4.85
C ARG A 57 14.71 -2.61 -3.65
N ASN A 58 14.87 -3.91 -3.87
CA ASN A 58 15.08 -4.94 -2.83
C ASN A 58 13.87 -5.34 -1.95
N TYR A 59 12.62 -5.17 -2.39
CA TYR A 59 11.50 -5.82 -1.69
C TYR A 59 11.44 -7.28 -2.06
N ARG A 60 12.21 -8.11 -1.35
CA ARG A 60 12.00 -9.54 -1.41
C ARG A 60 10.65 -9.90 -0.81
N THR A 61 9.80 -10.52 -1.61
CA THR A 61 8.56 -11.13 -1.14
C THR A 61 8.90 -12.39 -0.36
N TRP A 62 8.38 -12.49 0.87
CA TRP A 62 8.46 -13.70 1.68
C TRP A 62 7.37 -14.68 1.23
N THR A 63 7.74 -15.91 0.95
CA THR A 63 6.80 -16.99 0.67
C THR A 63 6.23 -17.55 1.97
N THR A 64 5.04 -18.17 1.91
CA THR A 64 4.42 -18.84 3.07
C THR A 64 5.35 -19.90 3.68
N HIS A 65 6.14 -20.59 2.85
CA HIS A 65 7.08 -21.60 3.32
C HIS A 65 8.24 -21.00 4.11
N GLU A 66 8.83 -19.91 3.61
CA GLU A 66 9.89 -19.19 4.31
C GLU A 66 9.40 -18.59 5.63
N ASP A 67 8.18 -18.05 5.62
CA ASP A 67 7.55 -17.47 6.80
C ASP A 67 7.30 -18.53 7.88
N ALA A 68 6.75 -19.69 7.49
CA ALA A 68 6.56 -20.82 8.40
C ALA A 68 7.89 -21.28 9.03
N LYS A 69 8.97 -21.35 8.24
CA LYS A 69 10.31 -21.72 8.73
C LYS A 69 10.90 -20.67 9.66
N LEU A 70 10.67 -19.40 9.39
CA LEU A 70 11.07 -18.31 10.28
C LEU A 70 10.34 -18.40 11.63
N VAL A 71 9.02 -18.62 11.62
CA VAL A 71 8.21 -18.77 12.85
C VAL A 71 8.65 -20.01 13.65
N GLU A 72 8.86 -21.15 12.97
CA GLU A 72 9.37 -22.37 13.58
C GLU A 72 10.73 -22.14 14.26
N ALA A 73 11.66 -21.46 13.59
CA ALA A 73 12.97 -21.13 14.14
C ALA A 73 12.87 -20.20 15.37
N MET A 74 11.95 -19.22 15.36
CA MET A 74 11.69 -18.38 16.53
C MET A 74 11.11 -19.18 17.70
N LEU A 75 10.15 -20.07 17.44
CA LEU A 75 9.52 -20.89 18.46
C LEU A 75 10.54 -21.84 19.12
N ASN A 76 11.36 -22.51 18.32
CA ASN A 76 12.43 -23.38 18.80
C ASN A 76 13.43 -22.61 19.67
N MET A 77 13.77 -21.38 19.27
CA MET A 77 14.64 -20.50 20.04
C MET A 77 14.05 -20.11 21.40
N VAL A 78 12.75 -19.82 21.47
CA VAL A 78 12.04 -19.52 22.73
C VAL A 78 12.00 -20.76 23.62
N ASN A 79 11.67 -21.92 23.05
CA ASN A 79 11.57 -23.20 23.77
C ASN A 79 12.92 -23.69 24.31
N ALA A 80 14.02 -23.42 23.60
CA ALA A 80 15.37 -23.73 24.05
C ALA A 80 15.82 -22.89 25.25
N GLY A 81 15.10 -21.81 25.61
CA GLY A 81 15.33 -21.01 26.81
C GLY A 81 16.57 -20.11 26.80
N GLY A 82 17.51 -20.28 25.87
CA GLY A 82 18.80 -19.57 25.86
C GLY A 82 18.78 -18.15 25.26
N PHE A 83 17.69 -17.77 24.58
CA PHE A 83 17.60 -16.53 23.80
C PHE A 83 16.50 -15.57 24.27
N LYS A 84 15.71 -15.94 25.29
CA LYS A 84 14.69 -15.07 25.88
C LYS A 84 15.34 -14.17 26.93
N VAL A 85 15.00 -12.88 26.91
CA VAL A 85 15.32 -11.89 27.94
C VAL A 85 14.04 -11.14 28.32
N ASP A 86 14.01 -10.45 29.47
CA ASP A 86 12.79 -9.79 29.97
C ASP A 86 12.17 -8.81 28.96
N ASN A 87 13.01 -8.14 28.16
CA ASN A 87 12.61 -7.20 27.12
C ASN A 87 12.59 -7.78 25.69
N GLY A 88 12.61 -9.10 25.51
CA GLY A 88 12.51 -9.75 24.19
C GLY A 88 13.56 -10.82 23.93
N PHE A 89 14.36 -10.65 22.87
CA PHE A 89 15.41 -11.61 22.48
C PHE A 89 16.81 -11.12 22.85
N LYS A 90 17.70 -12.05 23.20
CA LYS A 90 19.12 -11.79 23.46
C LYS A 90 19.82 -11.26 22.22
N SER A 91 20.90 -10.50 22.41
CA SER A 91 21.81 -10.10 21.33
C SER A 91 22.25 -11.29 20.48
N GLY A 92 22.27 -11.13 19.16
CA GLY A 92 22.66 -12.19 18.23
C GLY A 92 21.52 -13.13 17.80
N TYR A 93 20.29 -12.94 18.29
CA TYR A 93 19.15 -13.77 17.87
C TYR A 93 18.95 -13.77 16.34
N LEU A 94 19.15 -12.63 15.67
CA LEU A 94 19.07 -12.54 14.21
C LEU A 94 20.09 -13.45 13.51
N GLN A 95 21.31 -13.56 14.04
CA GLN A 95 22.33 -14.45 13.46
C GLN A 95 21.95 -15.91 13.64
N HIS A 96 21.42 -16.28 14.81
CA HIS A 96 20.93 -17.63 15.05
C HIS A 96 19.75 -17.99 14.13
N LEU A 97 18.79 -17.07 13.93
CA LEU A 97 17.71 -17.27 12.96
C LEU A 97 18.26 -17.38 11.53
N GLY A 98 19.23 -16.55 11.16
CA GLY A 98 19.89 -16.62 9.86
C GLY A 98 20.56 -17.97 9.59
N GLN A 99 21.23 -18.54 10.59
CA GLN A 99 21.83 -19.86 10.48
C GLN A 99 20.76 -20.96 10.36
N ALA A 100 19.74 -20.93 11.21
CA ALA A 100 18.65 -21.92 11.15
C ALA A 100 17.89 -21.90 9.81
N LEU A 101 17.66 -20.71 9.24
CA LEU A 101 17.06 -20.54 7.92
C LEU A 101 18.00 -20.95 6.80
N LYS A 102 19.31 -20.76 6.93
CA LYS A 102 20.28 -21.25 5.97
C LYS A 102 20.35 -22.78 5.95
N ASP A 103 20.25 -23.41 7.12
CA ASP A 103 20.29 -24.87 7.25
C ASP A 103 19.00 -25.52 6.74
N SER A 104 17.85 -24.89 6.96
CA SER A 104 16.55 -25.38 6.49
C SER A 104 16.24 -25.00 5.03
N LEU A 105 16.71 -23.83 4.57
CA LEU A 105 16.45 -23.25 3.26
C LEU A 105 17.76 -22.75 2.61
N PRO A 106 18.69 -23.65 2.23
CA PRO A 106 20.01 -23.26 1.73
C PRO A 106 19.95 -22.44 0.44
N ASN A 107 18.93 -22.66 -0.38
CA ASN A 107 18.75 -21.98 -1.67
C ASN A 107 17.95 -20.67 -1.55
N ALA A 108 17.42 -20.35 -0.38
CA ALA A 108 16.59 -19.16 -0.22
C ALA A 108 17.43 -17.88 -0.18
N GLY A 109 18.73 -17.91 0.16
CA GLY A 109 19.54 -16.69 0.24
C GLY A 109 18.99 -15.66 1.24
N ILE A 110 18.35 -16.14 2.31
CA ILE A 110 17.82 -15.28 3.39
C ILE A 110 18.98 -14.89 4.30
N LEU A 111 19.16 -13.59 4.52
CA LEU A 111 20.20 -13.05 5.38
C LEU A 111 19.58 -12.54 6.70
N ALA A 112 20.31 -12.70 7.80
CA ALA A 112 19.94 -12.15 9.11
C ALA A 112 19.60 -10.66 9.03
N LYS A 113 20.45 -9.89 8.36
CA LYS A 113 20.20 -8.51 7.94
C LYS A 113 20.46 -8.42 6.42
N PRO A 114 19.62 -7.72 5.64
CA PRO A 114 18.44 -6.98 6.07
C PRO A 114 17.13 -7.80 6.13
N HIS A 115 17.12 -9.04 5.63
CA HIS A 115 15.87 -9.76 5.31
C HIS A 115 15.05 -10.17 6.55
N ILE A 116 15.66 -10.92 7.47
CA ILE A 116 14.95 -11.41 8.67
C ILE A 116 14.54 -10.24 9.55
N GLU A 117 15.46 -9.31 9.84
CA GLU A 117 15.17 -8.11 10.63
C GLU A 117 13.97 -7.33 10.08
N SER A 118 13.90 -7.13 8.76
CA SER A 118 12.77 -6.45 8.13
C SER A 118 11.47 -7.24 8.28
N ARG A 119 11.48 -8.56 8.09
CA ARG A 119 10.27 -9.39 8.19
C ARG A 119 9.69 -9.38 9.60
N ILE A 120 10.52 -9.59 10.62
CA ILE A 120 10.08 -9.57 12.02
C ILE A 120 9.46 -8.24 12.40
N ARG A 121 10.03 -7.12 11.91
CA ARG A 121 9.48 -5.79 12.17
C ARG A 121 8.10 -5.62 11.56
N THR A 122 7.88 -6.11 10.34
CA THR A 122 6.58 -6.02 9.67
C THR A 122 5.53 -6.92 10.33
N MET A 123 5.91 -8.14 10.75
CA MET A 123 5.00 -9.07 11.43
C MET A 123 4.42 -8.51 12.74
N LYS A 124 5.08 -7.54 13.39
CA LYS A 124 4.55 -6.88 14.59
C LYS A 124 3.47 -5.83 14.30
N LYS A 125 3.34 -5.41 13.04
CA LYS A 125 2.41 -4.37 12.59
C LYS A 125 1.17 -4.97 11.91
N GLU A 126 1.32 -6.14 11.31
CA GLU A 126 0.22 -6.97 10.81
C GLU A 126 -0.63 -7.50 11.98
#